data_AF-A0A9E2LNE6-F1
#
_entry.id   AF-A0A9E2LNE6-F1
#
_cell.length_a   1.000
_cell.length_b   1.000
_cell.length_c   1.000
_cell.angle_alpha   90.00
_cell.angle_beta   90.00
_cell.angle_gamma   90.00
#
_symmetry.space_group_name_H-M   'P 1'
#
loop_
_entity.id
_entity.type
_entity.pdbx_description
1 polymer ?
#
loop_
_entity_poly.entity_id
_entity_poly.type
_entity_poly.pdbx_seq_one_letter_code
_entity_poly.pdbx_strand_id
1 'polypeptide(L)'
;MSYNKLSTEEERVIVHKGTEAPFSGKYNDLFEKGSYHCKRCNALLYSSGDKFASACGWPSFDDEIKGAIKRQKDVDGNRTEILCANCGAHLGHIFEGEGLTEKNIRHCVNSISMVFIPDKKEPQIAKAYFAGGCFWGVEYLFEHKDGVIAAVSGYMGGSMASPSYQDVSHGNTGHLEVVEVTYDPTKVNYENLVKFFFEIHDPTQVDGQGPDIGEQYLSAIFYENDDEKKIIHKLIDILKTKGYEIVTKVLPACTFWKAEEYHQDYYDKKKQQPYCHVYKKKF
;
A
#
# COMPACT_ATOMS: atom_id res chain seq x y z
N MET A 1 30.45 18.74 -12.45
CA MET A 1 29.09 18.26 -12.09
C MET A 1 28.15 19.44 -12.13
N SER A 2 26.94 19.28 -12.68
CA SER A 2 25.92 20.33 -12.65
C SER A 2 25.24 20.32 -11.27
N TYR A 3 25.21 21.46 -10.58
CA TYR A 3 24.50 21.60 -9.31
C TYR A 3 23.04 22.00 -9.54
N ASN A 4 22.17 21.63 -8.60
CA ASN A 4 20.78 22.06 -8.61
C ASN A 4 20.71 23.59 -8.51
N LYS A 5 19.76 24.20 -9.22
CA LYS A 5 19.45 25.62 -9.09
C LYS A 5 18.86 25.89 -7.71
N LEU A 6 19.39 26.88 -7.01
CA LEU A 6 18.94 27.31 -5.70
C LEU A 6 18.05 28.55 -5.82
N SER A 7 17.05 28.67 -4.95
CA SER A 7 16.35 29.92 -4.69
C SER A 7 17.24 30.90 -3.90
N THR A 8 16.84 32.17 -3.81
CA THR A 8 17.58 33.18 -3.05
C THR A 8 17.79 32.78 -1.59
N GLU A 9 16.77 32.20 -0.94
CA GLU A 9 16.85 31.78 0.45
C GLU A 9 17.71 30.50 0.61
N GLU A 10 17.58 29.56 -0.33
CA GLU A 10 18.46 28.39 -0.38
C GLU A 10 19.92 28.80 -0.58
N GLU A 11 20.21 29.78 -1.44
CA GLU A 11 21.56 30.30 -1.67
C GLU A 11 22.13 31.01 -0.45
N ARG A 12 21.31 31.83 0.24
CA ARG A 12 21.66 32.48 1.51
C ARG A 12 22.16 31.47 2.54
N VAL A 13 21.48 30.34 2.68
CA VAL A 13 21.86 29.30 3.67
C VAL A 13 22.99 28.42 3.14
N ILE A 14 22.83 27.84 1.95
CA ILE A 14 23.71 26.78 1.42
C ILE A 14 25.07 27.33 0.94
N VAL A 15 25.09 28.52 0.34
CA VAL A 15 26.30 29.10 -0.27
C VAL A 15 26.88 30.18 0.64
N HIS A 16 26.04 31.03 1.21
CA HIS A 16 26.47 32.14 2.07
C HIS A 16 26.47 31.81 3.56
N LYS A 17 26.34 30.53 3.93
CA LYS A 17 26.47 30.02 5.30
C LYS A 17 25.51 30.66 6.30
N GLY A 18 24.32 31.04 5.83
CA GLY A 18 23.23 31.47 6.68
C GLY A 18 22.65 30.33 7.52
N THR A 19 21.76 30.67 8.45
CA THR A 19 20.99 29.71 9.24
C THR A 19 19.50 30.03 9.11
N GLU A 20 18.65 29.02 9.05
CA GLU A 20 17.20 29.17 9.16
C GLU A 20 16.82 29.64 10.57
N ALA A 21 15.64 30.24 10.73
CA ALA A 21 15.12 30.50 12.07
C ALA A 21 14.79 29.18 12.79
N PRO A 22 14.91 29.11 14.12
CA PRO A 22 14.47 27.91 14.85
C PRO A 22 12.98 27.67 14.61
N PHE A 23 12.60 26.40 14.49
CA PHE A 23 11.24 25.90 14.26
C PHE A 23 10.59 26.29 12.92
N SER A 24 11.32 26.94 12.01
CA SER A 24 10.79 27.30 10.68
C SER A 24 11.02 26.23 9.62
N GLY A 25 11.96 25.32 9.85
CA GLY A 25 12.40 24.33 8.86
C GLY A 25 11.42 23.18 8.68
N LYS A 26 11.14 22.82 7.42
CA LYS A 26 10.21 21.74 7.03
C LYS A 26 10.46 20.40 7.73
N TYR A 27 11.72 20.09 8.04
CA TYR A 27 12.11 18.75 8.52
C TYR A 27 12.36 18.68 10.03
N ASN A 28 12.16 19.77 10.77
CA ASN A 28 12.35 19.78 12.22
C ASN A 28 11.59 18.62 12.90
N ASP A 29 10.30 18.52 12.61
CA ASP A 29 9.39 17.54 13.22
C ASP A 29 9.00 16.38 12.27
N LEU A 30 9.77 16.19 11.19
CA LEU A 30 9.57 15.06 10.28
C LEU A 30 10.33 13.83 10.79
N PHE A 31 9.64 12.73 11.07
CA PHE A 31 10.23 11.46 11.54
C PHE A 31 9.82 10.25 10.67
N GLU A 32 9.40 10.51 9.43
CA GLU A 32 9.09 9.46 8.46
C GLU A 32 10.35 8.67 8.07
N LYS A 33 10.17 7.39 7.73
CA LYS A 33 11.26 6.54 7.22
C LYS A 33 11.66 6.95 5.81
N GLY A 34 12.96 7.09 5.61
CA GLY A 34 13.56 7.61 4.38
C GLY A 34 14.99 8.09 4.59
N SER A 35 15.47 8.89 3.66
CA SER A 35 16.83 9.45 3.63
C SER A 35 16.84 10.95 3.37
N TYR A 36 17.89 11.63 3.82
CA TYR A 36 18.12 13.05 3.59
C TYR A 36 19.30 13.26 2.65
N HIS A 37 19.08 14.04 1.59
CA HIS A 37 20.03 14.30 0.53
C HIS A 37 20.39 15.77 0.46
N CYS A 38 21.61 16.10 0.05
CA CYS A 38 22.06 17.48 -0.12
C CYS A 38 21.23 18.19 -1.20
N LYS A 39 20.63 19.33 -0.85
CA LYS A 39 19.81 20.11 -1.78
C LYS A 39 20.58 20.58 -3.03
N ARG A 40 21.90 20.79 -2.92
CA ARG A 40 22.72 21.31 -4.03
C ARG A 40 23.21 20.24 -5.01
N CYS A 41 23.48 19.02 -4.54
CA CYS A 41 24.13 17.99 -5.36
C CYS A 41 23.50 16.59 -5.27
N ASN A 42 22.42 16.43 -4.52
CA ASN A 42 21.70 15.16 -4.29
C ASN A 42 22.50 14.05 -3.59
N ALA A 43 23.72 14.34 -3.12
CA ALA A 43 24.50 13.40 -2.33
C ALA A 43 23.74 12.99 -1.06
N LEU A 44 23.73 11.70 -0.75
CA LEU A 44 23.10 11.15 0.45
C LEU A 44 23.87 11.64 1.69
N LEU A 45 23.17 12.19 2.68
CA LEU A 45 23.76 12.80 3.88
C LEU A 45 23.42 12.04 5.16
N TYR A 46 22.14 11.72 5.37
CA TYR A 46 21.64 11.12 6.62
C TYR A 46 20.58 10.06 6.36
N SER A 47 20.49 9.08 7.26
CA SER A 47 19.32 8.20 7.38
C SER A 47 18.31 8.81 8.35
N SER A 48 17.02 8.61 8.08
CA SER A 48 15.96 8.89 9.08
C SER A 48 16.12 8.11 10.38
N GLY A 49 16.86 6.99 10.37
CA GLY A 49 17.18 6.21 11.56
C GLY A 49 18.09 6.94 12.56
N ASP A 50 18.89 7.89 12.09
CA ASP A 50 19.82 8.67 12.91
C ASP A 50 19.19 9.98 13.40
N LYS A 51 17.95 10.28 13.00
CA LYS A 51 17.24 11.50 13.38
C LYS A 51 16.62 11.35 14.77
N PHE A 52 16.76 12.36 15.61
CA PHE A 52 16.16 12.39 16.95
C PHE A 52 15.58 13.77 17.30
N ALA A 53 14.72 13.81 18.32
CA ALA A 53 14.09 15.04 18.82
C ALA A 53 15.01 15.72 19.84
N SER A 54 15.62 16.84 19.48
CA SER A 54 16.52 17.61 20.35
C SER A 54 15.89 18.87 20.96
N ALA A 55 14.68 19.23 20.51
CA ALA A 55 14.00 20.49 20.82
C ALA A 55 14.78 21.77 20.46
N CYS A 56 15.89 21.68 19.71
CA CYS A 56 16.70 22.85 19.36
C CYS A 56 16.07 23.76 18.30
N GLY A 57 15.03 23.29 17.60
CA GLY A 57 14.36 24.02 16.51
C GLY A 57 14.89 23.73 15.12
N TRP A 58 15.82 22.79 14.97
CA TRP A 58 16.29 22.28 13.68
C TRP A 58 16.35 20.75 13.68
N PRO A 59 16.21 20.09 12.51
CA PRO A 59 16.40 18.65 12.41
C PRO A 59 17.78 18.26 12.95
N SER A 60 17.77 17.25 13.82
CA SER A 60 18.93 16.81 14.57
C SER A 60 19.23 15.34 14.27
N PHE A 61 20.49 15.05 13.95
CA PHE A 61 20.97 13.69 13.69
C PHE A 61 22.14 13.35 14.59
N ASP A 62 22.26 12.10 15.02
CA ASP A 62 23.37 11.65 15.87
C ASP A 62 24.40 10.78 15.13
N ASP A 63 24.22 10.61 13.82
CA ASP A 63 25.16 9.97 12.91
C ASP A 63 25.06 10.57 11.51
N GLU A 64 25.98 10.20 10.63
CA GLU A 64 26.02 10.57 9.24
C GLU A 64 26.24 9.38 8.32
N ILE A 65 25.87 9.50 7.04
CA ILE A 65 26.38 8.57 6.05
C ILE A 65 27.89 8.76 5.94
N LYS A 66 28.63 7.66 6.14
CA LYS A 66 30.10 7.69 6.21
C LYS A 66 30.72 8.43 5.03
N GLY A 67 31.45 9.50 5.32
CA GLY A 67 32.12 10.34 4.32
C GLY A 67 31.23 11.39 3.64
N ALA A 68 29.96 11.51 4.00
CA ALA A 68 29.04 12.48 3.42
C ALA A 68 29.21 13.90 4.01
N ILE A 69 29.76 14.01 5.21
CA ILE A 69 29.90 15.26 5.96
C ILE A 69 31.38 15.64 6.11
N LYS A 70 31.72 16.87 5.75
CA LYS A 70 33.01 17.51 6.03
C LYS A 70 32.84 18.47 7.20
N ARG A 71 33.69 18.31 8.23
CA ARG A 71 33.72 19.17 9.42
C ARG A 71 34.77 20.27 9.24
N GLN A 72 34.43 21.51 9.56
CA GLN A 72 35.32 22.66 9.46
C GLN A 72 35.10 23.59 10.65
N LYS A 73 36.16 24.04 11.33
CA LYS A 73 36.02 25.02 12.42
C LYS A 73 35.59 26.38 11.89
N ASP A 74 34.66 27.02 12.60
CA ASP A 74 34.31 28.43 12.38
C ASP A 74 35.53 29.32 12.63
N VAL A 75 35.49 30.55 12.09
CA VAL A 75 36.59 31.54 12.22
C VAL A 75 36.87 31.89 13.69
N ASP A 76 35.86 31.84 14.54
CA ASP A 76 35.97 32.08 15.99
C ASP A 76 36.55 30.88 16.77
N GLY A 77 36.68 29.71 16.12
CA GLY A 77 37.19 28.47 16.68
C GLY A 77 36.26 27.75 17.65
N ASN A 78 35.07 28.31 17.94
CA ASN A 78 34.19 27.79 19.00
C ASN A 78 33.20 26.73 18.50
N ARG A 79 32.79 26.81 17.23
CA ARG A 79 31.84 25.86 16.63
C ARG A 79 32.47 25.15 15.45
N THR A 80 31.96 23.95 15.18
CA THR A 80 32.37 23.18 14.01
C THR A 80 31.21 23.15 13.02
N GLU A 81 31.42 23.81 11.89
CA GLU A 81 30.54 23.79 10.73
C GLU A 81 30.55 22.40 10.08
N ILE A 82 29.37 21.94 9.66
CA ILE A 82 29.20 20.75 8.84
C ILE A 82 28.81 21.15 7.42
N LEU A 83 29.56 20.61 6.47
CA LEU A 83 29.42 20.85 5.04
C LEU A 83 29.15 19.53 4.32
N CYS A 84 28.43 19.57 3.20
CA CYS A 84 28.38 18.41 2.30
C CYS A 84 29.78 18.15 1.74
N ALA A 85 30.31 16.95 1.95
CA ALA A 85 31.65 16.57 1.48
C ALA A 85 31.78 16.62 -0.05
N ASN A 86 30.69 16.40 -0.78
CA ASN A 86 30.69 16.34 -2.24
C ASN A 86 30.72 17.73 -2.92
N CYS A 87 30.00 18.72 -2.38
CA CYS A 87 29.84 20.03 -3.05
C CYS A 87 30.14 21.25 -2.16
N GLY A 88 30.50 21.04 -0.90
CA GLY A 88 30.78 22.11 0.07
C GLY A 88 29.57 22.92 0.50
N ALA A 89 28.35 22.46 0.22
CA ALA A 89 27.11 23.10 0.69
C ALA A 89 27.10 23.19 2.22
N HIS A 90 26.78 24.38 2.76
CA HIS A 90 26.57 24.56 4.19
C HIS A 90 25.34 23.78 4.66
N LEU A 91 25.51 22.96 5.69
CA LEU A 91 24.44 22.15 6.27
C LEU A 91 24.04 22.72 7.64
N GLY A 92 24.99 23.11 8.48
CA GLY A 92 24.75 23.61 9.83
C GLY A 92 25.97 23.42 10.72
N HIS A 93 25.76 22.97 11.97
CA HIS A 93 26.84 22.75 12.93
C HIS A 93 26.72 21.40 13.65
N ILE A 94 27.86 20.90 14.12
CA ILE A 94 27.95 19.72 14.99
C ILE A 94 28.26 20.16 16.42
N PHE A 95 27.58 19.51 17.38
CA PHE A 95 27.78 19.65 18.80
C PHE A 95 28.09 18.28 19.40
N GLU A 96 29.04 18.21 20.32
CA GLU A 96 29.48 16.98 20.97
C GLU A 96 29.42 17.18 22.48
N GLY A 97 29.08 16.15 23.26
CA GLY A 97 29.12 16.22 24.72
C GLY A 97 27.82 16.68 25.42
N GLU A 98 26.72 16.83 24.69
CA GLU A 98 25.44 17.37 25.23
C GLU A 98 24.59 16.35 26.02
N GLY A 99 24.89 15.05 25.90
CA GLY A 99 24.19 13.96 26.58
C GLY A 99 22.82 13.60 26.00
N LEU A 100 22.53 14.00 24.75
CA LEU A 100 21.22 13.83 24.12
C LEU A 100 20.99 12.43 23.53
N THR A 101 22.06 11.74 23.12
CA THR A 101 22.04 10.37 22.58
C THR A 101 23.25 9.59 23.09
N GLU A 102 23.27 8.27 22.90
CA GLU A 102 24.41 7.41 23.28
C GLU A 102 25.70 7.80 22.55
N LYS A 103 25.59 8.19 21.27
CA LYS A 103 26.72 8.67 20.46
C LYS A 103 27.19 10.05 20.89
N ASN A 104 26.37 10.78 21.64
CA ASN A 104 26.66 12.08 22.24
C ASN A 104 27.16 13.13 21.23
N ILE A 105 26.60 13.04 20.02
CA ILE A 105 26.85 13.90 18.88
C ILE A 105 25.49 14.40 18.38
N ARG A 106 25.41 15.68 18.04
CA ARG A 106 24.24 16.28 17.42
C ARG A 106 24.64 17.12 16.21
N HIS A 107 24.27 16.67 15.04
CA HIS A 107 24.27 17.45 13.82
C HIS A 107 23.00 18.28 13.79
N CYS A 108 23.13 19.58 14.02
CA CYS A 108 22.04 20.55 13.94
C CYS A 108 21.99 21.10 12.52
N VAL A 109 21.03 20.64 11.71
CA VAL A 109 21.06 20.85 10.26
C VAL A 109 19.94 21.78 9.81
N ASN A 110 20.23 22.66 8.86
CA ASN A 110 19.20 23.42 8.17
C ASN A 110 18.36 22.47 7.28
N SER A 111 17.04 22.48 7.45
CA SER A 111 16.10 21.76 6.59
C SER A 111 16.27 22.17 5.12
N ILE A 112 16.48 23.46 4.86
CA ILE A 112 16.61 24.01 3.50
C ILE A 112 17.86 23.49 2.76
N SER A 113 18.88 23.05 3.49
CA SER A 113 20.09 22.45 2.91
C SER A 113 19.90 21.01 2.46
N MET A 114 18.72 20.42 2.71
CA MET A 114 18.42 19.02 2.45
C MET A 114 17.13 18.82 1.65
N VAL A 115 17.00 17.63 1.08
CA VAL A 115 15.76 17.09 0.51
C VAL A 115 15.53 15.73 1.14
N PHE A 116 14.34 15.53 1.71
CA PHE A 116 13.92 14.23 2.22
C PHE A 116 13.35 13.37 1.10
N ILE A 117 13.79 12.12 1.01
CA ILE A 117 13.27 11.11 0.10
C ILE A 117 12.67 10.00 0.98
N PRO A 118 11.33 9.83 1.02
CA PRO A 118 10.72 8.76 1.79
C PRO A 118 11.10 7.39 1.22
N ASP A 119 11.21 6.40 2.09
CA ASP A 119 11.36 5.01 1.64
C ASP A 119 10.14 4.61 0.81
N LYS A 120 10.35 3.79 -0.23
CA LYS A 120 9.24 3.21 -0.99
C LYS A 120 8.40 2.36 -0.02
N LYS A 121 7.20 2.82 0.31
CA LYS A 121 6.15 1.95 0.86
C LYS A 121 5.67 1.08 -0.30
N GLU A 122 6.23 -0.13 -0.43
CA GLU A 122 5.57 -1.11 -1.28
C GLU A 122 4.19 -1.42 -0.66
N PRO A 123 3.10 -1.34 -1.44
CA PRO A 123 1.80 -1.76 -0.94
C PRO A 123 1.94 -3.20 -0.45
N GLN A 124 1.43 -3.49 0.74
CA GLN A 124 1.25 -4.88 1.12
C GLN A 124 0.21 -5.44 0.16
N ILE A 125 0.45 -6.63 -0.39
CA ILE A 125 -0.46 -7.24 -1.35
C ILE A 125 -0.93 -8.56 -0.76
N ALA A 126 -2.24 -8.73 -0.70
CA ALA A 126 -2.91 -9.98 -0.34
C ALA A 126 -3.95 -10.35 -1.40
N LYS A 127 -4.38 -11.61 -1.41
CA LYS A 127 -5.37 -12.14 -2.35
C LYS A 127 -6.60 -12.68 -1.61
N ALA A 128 -7.73 -12.67 -2.28
CA ALA A 128 -8.99 -13.27 -1.83
C ALA A 128 -9.77 -13.79 -3.05
N TYR A 129 -10.58 -14.84 -2.87
CA TYR A 129 -11.20 -15.56 -3.97
C TYR A 129 -12.71 -15.73 -3.74
N PHE A 130 -13.51 -15.20 -4.67
CA PHE A 130 -14.97 -15.13 -4.53
C PHE A 130 -15.69 -15.67 -5.77
N ALA A 131 -16.66 -16.57 -5.57
CA ALA A 131 -17.60 -17.04 -6.59
C ALA A 131 -19.00 -16.57 -6.21
N GLY A 132 -19.70 -15.84 -7.08
CA GLY A 132 -20.98 -15.23 -6.72
C GLY A 132 -21.94 -15.08 -7.89
N GLY A 133 -21.93 -16.04 -8.82
CA GLY A 133 -22.62 -15.94 -10.10
C GLY A 133 -21.68 -15.60 -11.25
N CYS A 134 -22.22 -14.98 -12.30
CA CYS A 134 -21.43 -14.48 -13.43
C CYS A 134 -20.26 -13.62 -12.94
N PHE A 135 -19.03 -14.05 -13.19
CA PHE A 135 -17.82 -13.40 -12.68
C PHE A 135 -17.65 -11.95 -13.17
N TRP A 136 -18.26 -11.55 -14.29
CA TRP A 136 -18.15 -10.20 -14.83
C TRP A 136 -18.74 -9.17 -13.87
N GLY A 137 -19.86 -9.50 -13.22
CA GLY A 137 -20.47 -8.60 -12.24
C GLY A 137 -19.69 -8.52 -10.94
N VAL A 138 -19.13 -9.64 -10.50
CA VAL A 138 -18.27 -9.72 -9.31
C VAL A 138 -16.97 -8.93 -9.55
N GLU A 139 -16.30 -9.16 -10.68
CA GLU A 139 -15.09 -8.46 -11.12
C GLU A 139 -15.31 -6.96 -11.12
N TYR A 140 -16.30 -6.50 -11.89
CA TYR A 140 -16.63 -5.08 -12.02
C TYR A 140 -16.85 -4.41 -10.65
N LEU A 141 -17.59 -5.04 -9.74
CA LEU A 141 -17.87 -4.44 -8.44
C LEU A 141 -16.65 -4.42 -7.51
N PHE A 142 -15.75 -5.41 -7.60
CA PHE A 142 -14.50 -5.40 -6.84
C PHE A 142 -13.46 -4.43 -7.40
N GLU A 143 -13.37 -4.26 -8.73
CA GLU A 143 -12.49 -3.24 -9.35
C GLU A 143 -12.79 -1.83 -8.84
N HIS A 144 -14.07 -1.55 -8.59
CA HIS A 144 -14.54 -0.26 -8.10
C HIS A 144 -14.50 -0.12 -6.56
N LYS A 145 -13.98 -1.11 -5.83
CA LYS A 145 -13.92 -1.10 -4.36
C LYS A 145 -12.62 -0.48 -3.87
N ASP A 146 -12.72 0.60 -3.08
CA ASP A 146 -11.55 1.22 -2.43
C ASP A 146 -10.69 0.20 -1.66
N GLY A 147 -9.39 0.20 -1.95
CA GLY A 147 -8.39 -0.69 -1.36
C GLY A 147 -8.13 -1.97 -2.18
N VAL A 148 -8.98 -2.29 -3.16
CA VAL A 148 -8.70 -3.32 -4.17
C VAL A 148 -7.71 -2.74 -5.19
N ILE A 149 -6.72 -3.56 -5.56
CA ILE A 149 -5.67 -3.25 -6.53
C ILE A 149 -6.02 -3.84 -7.90
N ALA A 150 -6.56 -5.06 -7.92
CA ALA A 150 -7.02 -5.74 -9.13
C ALA A 150 -8.09 -6.77 -8.80
N ALA A 151 -8.99 -7.04 -9.76
CA ALA A 151 -9.88 -8.18 -9.75
C ALA A 151 -9.70 -8.92 -11.08
N VAL A 152 -9.63 -10.26 -11.05
CA VAL A 152 -9.35 -11.06 -12.24
C VAL A 152 -10.32 -12.22 -12.31
N SER A 153 -11.06 -12.32 -13.41
CA SER A 153 -11.98 -13.42 -13.69
C SER A 153 -11.26 -14.73 -14.01
N GLY A 154 -11.75 -15.84 -13.48
CA GLY A 154 -11.19 -17.18 -13.69
C GLY A 154 -12.05 -18.31 -13.16
N TYR A 155 -11.43 -19.49 -13.01
CA TYR A 155 -12.07 -20.75 -12.65
C TYR A 155 -11.33 -21.41 -11.50
N MET A 156 -12.06 -21.91 -10.49
CA MET A 156 -11.49 -22.63 -9.35
C MET A 156 -12.51 -23.61 -8.75
N GLY A 157 -12.03 -24.62 -8.03
CA GLY A 157 -12.85 -25.56 -7.24
C GLY A 157 -13.10 -26.91 -7.91
N GLY A 158 -12.91 -26.99 -9.22
CA GLY A 158 -13.06 -28.21 -10.01
C GLY A 158 -11.81 -29.06 -10.12
N SER A 159 -11.94 -30.19 -10.80
CA SER A 159 -10.87 -31.18 -10.97
C SER A 159 -10.15 -31.09 -12.32
N MET A 160 -10.74 -30.41 -13.31
CA MET A 160 -10.13 -30.27 -14.64
C MET A 160 -8.95 -29.30 -14.59
N ALA A 161 -7.79 -29.69 -15.13
CA ALA A 161 -6.66 -28.80 -15.28
C ALA A 161 -6.83 -27.91 -16.52
N SER A 162 -6.43 -26.64 -16.42
CA SER A 162 -6.49 -25.64 -17.51
C SER A 162 -7.84 -25.60 -18.25
N PRO A 163 -8.98 -25.45 -17.54
CA PRO A 163 -10.29 -25.41 -18.18
C PRO A 163 -10.44 -24.18 -19.09
N SER A 164 -11.10 -24.34 -20.23
CA SER A 164 -11.61 -23.22 -21.03
C SER A 164 -13.01 -22.81 -20.59
N TYR A 165 -13.47 -21.62 -20.99
CA TYR A 165 -14.87 -21.22 -20.77
C TYR A 165 -15.88 -22.24 -21.33
N GLN A 166 -15.57 -22.84 -22.49
CA GLN A 166 -16.44 -23.86 -23.10
C GLN A 166 -16.54 -25.11 -22.23
N ASP A 167 -15.44 -25.52 -21.58
CA ASP A 167 -15.47 -26.67 -20.68
C ASP A 167 -16.35 -26.38 -19.46
N VAL A 168 -16.16 -25.20 -18.85
CA VAL A 168 -16.88 -24.79 -17.63
C VAL A 168 -18.37 -24.59 -17.90
N SER A 169 -18.74 -23.93 -19.00
CA SER A 169 -20.14 -23.70 -19.37
C SER A 169 -20.92 -24.99 -19.70
N HIS A 170 -20.24 -26.09 -20.04
CA HIS A 170 -20.87 -27.41 -20.20
C HIS A 170 -21.12 -28.15 -18.88
N GLY A 171 -20.67 -27.63 -17.73
CA GLY A 171 -21.06 -28.09 -16.39
C GLY A 171 -20.37 -29.35 -15.85
N ASN A 172 -19.36 -29.90 -16.53
CA ASN A 172 -18.71 -31.17 -16.13
C ASN A 172 -17.29 -31.03 -15.59
N THR A 173 -16.82 -29.82 -15.32
CA THR A 173 -15.44 -29.58 -14.82
C THR A 173 -15.36 -29.51 -13.30
N GLY A 174 -16.50 -29.26 -12.64
CA GLY A 174 -16.61 -28.95 -11.22
C GLY A 174 -16.12 -27.56 -10.83
N HIS A 175 -15.67 -26.74 -11.80
CA HIS A 175 -15.21 -25.38 -11.53
C HIS A 175 -16.37 -24.41 -11.38
N LEU A 176 -16.18 -23.44 -10.50
CA LEU A 176 -17.01 -22.24 -10.39
C LEU A 176 -16.36 -21.11 -11.19
N GLU A 177 -17.18 -20.13 -11.61
CA GLU A 177 -16.69 -18.82 -11.99
C GLU A 177 -16.24 -18.06 -10.74
N VAL A 178 -14.97 -17.66 -10.70
CA VAL A 178 -14.30 -17.09 -9.53
C VAL A 178 -13.56 -15.82 -9.92
N VAL A 179 -13.55 -14.85 -9.01
CA VAL A 179 -12.73 -13.65 -9.10
C VAL A 179 -11.61 -13.70 -8.08
N GLU A 180 -10.36 -13.60 -8.54
CA GLU A 180 -9.19 -13.35 -7.71
C GLU A 180 -9.09 -11.83 -7.44
N VAL A 181 -9.28 -11.43 -6.20
CA VAL A 181 -9.20 -10.04 -5.73
C VAL A 181 -7.85 -9.81 -5.07
N THR A 182 -7.02 -8.98 -5.69
CA THR A 182 -5.75 -8.50 -5.13
C THR A 182 -5.99 -7.18 -4.40
N TYR A 183 -5.58 -7.05 -3.14
CA TYR A 183 -5.89 -5.87 -2.32
C TYR A 183 -4.75 -5.43 -1.40
N ASP A 184 -4.81 -4.17 -0.96
CA ASP A 184 -3.91 -3.59 0.04
C ASP A 184 -4.51 -3.73 1.44
N PRO A 185 -3.99 -4.62 2.31
CA PRO A 185 -4.53 -4.85 3.65
C PRO A 185 -4.41 -3.62 4.56
N THR A 186 -3.59 -2.63 4.19
CA THR A 186 -3.50 -1.36 4.92
C THR A 186 -4.65 -0.40 4.58
N LYS A 187 -5.39 -0.65 3.48
CA LYS A 187 -6.53 0.14 3.03
C LYS A 187 -7.87 -0.58 3.20
N VAL A 188 -7.92 -1.88 2.96
CA VAL A 188 -9.12 -2.71 3.13
C VAL A 188 -8.72 -4.08 3.69
N ASN A 189 -9.43 -4.56 4.72
CA ASN A 189 -9.15 -5.87 5.29
C ASN A 189 -10.06 -6.96 4.69
N TYR A 190 -9.67 -8.22 4.90
CA TYR A 190 -10.42 -9.39 4.41
C TYR A 190 -11.88 -9.42 4.88
N GLU A 191 -12.16 -9.09 6.15
CA GLU A 191 -13.53 -9.05 6.68
C GLU A 191 -14.43 -8.09 5.87
N ASN A 192 -13.90 -6.93 5.48
CA ASN A 192 -14.64 -5.97 4.68
C ASN A 192 -14.84 -6.43 3.22
N LEU A 193 -13.88 -7.17 2.65
CA LEU A 193 -14.07 -7.79 1.33
C LEU A 193 -15.16 -8.87 1.36
N VAL A 194 -15.19 -9.72 2.40
CA VAL A 194 -16.23 -10.74 2.56
C VAL A 194 -17.61 -10.10 2.80
N LYS A 195 -17.70 -9.04 3.59
CA LYS A 195 -18.95 -8.28 3.75
C LYS A 195 -19.44 -7.73 2.41
N PHE A 196 -18.54 -7.09 1.67
CA PHE A 196 -18.85 -6.53 0.36
C PHE A 196 -19.31 -7.63 -0.61
N PHE A 197 -18.62 -8.77 -0.66
CA PHE A 197 -19.02 -9.94 -1.45
C PHE A 197 -20.47 -10.36 -1.16
N PHE A 198 -20.83 -10.50 0.12
CA PHE A 198 -22.21 -10.83 0.50
C PHE A 198 -23.21 -9.74 0.10
N GLU A 199 -22.79 -8.49 -0.06
CA GLU A 199 -23.65 -7.37 -0.43
C GLU A 199 -23.83 -7.20 -1.93
N ILE A 200 -23.00 -7.82 -2.79
CA ILE A 200 -23.05 -7.63 -4.26
C ILE A 200 -23.79 -8.73 -5.03
N HIS A 201 -24.21 -9.81 -4.38
CA HIS A 201 -24.97 -10.91 -4.99
C HIS A 201 -26.06 -11.44 -4.03
N ASP A 202 -26.83 -12.44 -4.46
CA ASP A 202 -27.79 -13.15 -3.61
C ASP A 202 -27.16 -14.44 -3.05
N PRO A 203 -26.63 -14.43 -1.81
CA PRO A 203 -26.00 -15.60 -1.20
C PRO A 203 -27.01 -16.65 -0.71
N THR A 204 -28.30 -16.49 -1.01
CA THR A 204 -29.38 -17.41 -0.61
C THR A 204 -29.90 -18.25 -1.78
N GLN A 205 -29.54 -17.90 -3.02
CA GLN A 205 -29.96 -18.63 -4.21
C GLN A 205 -29.15 -19.93 -4.38
N VAL A 206 -29.86 -21.06 -4.47
CA VAL A 206 -29.28 -22.42 -4.37
C VAL A 206 -28.66 -22.91 -5.68
N ASP A 207 -29.18 -22.47 -6.82
CA ASP A 207 -28.94 -23.05 -8.14
C ASP A 207 -28.18 -22.12 -9.11
N GLY A 208 -27.74 -20.96 -8.64
CA GLY A 208 -27.02 -19.97 -9.44
C GLY A 208 -27.17 -18.57 -8.86
N GLN A 209 -27.17 -17.56 -9.75
CA GLN A 209 -27.32 -16.15 -9.38
C GLN A 209 -28.21 -15.42 -10.39
N GLY A 210 -29.34 -14.89 -9.92
CA GLY A 210 -30.30 -14.20 -10.77
C GLY A 210 -30.79 -15.11 -11.90
N PRO A 211 -30.74 -14.68 -13.17
CA PRO A 211 -31.13 -15.51 -14.31
C PRO A 211 -30.05 -16.53 -14.74
N ASP A 212 -28.83 -16.44 -14.19
CA ASP A 212 -27.71 -17.32 -14.54
C ASP A 212 -27.75 -18.58 -13.64
N ILE A 213 -28.32 -19.65 -14.19
CA ILE A 213 -28.54 -20.92 -13.47
C ILE A 213 -27.55 -21.98 -13.95
N GLY A 214 -26.86 -22.63 -13.00
CA GLY A 214 -25.84 -23.62 -13.30
C GLY A 214 -24.82 -23.77 -12.17
N GLU A 215 -24.16 -24.93 -12.10
CA GLU A 215 -23.18 -25.22 -11.06
C GLU A 215 -22.03 -24.21 -11.02
N GLN A 216 -21.61 -23.71 -12.19
CA GLN A 216 -20.54 -22.72 -12.30
C GLN A 216 -20.89 -21.37 -11.66
N TYR A 217 -22.17 -21.06 -11.46
CA TYR A 217 -22.66 -19.80 -10.91
C TYR A 217 -22.95 -19.87 -9.40
N LEU A 218 -22.63 -20.99 -8.75
CA LEU A 218 -22.89 -21.14 -7.32
C LEU A 218 -22.04 -20.19 -6.47
N SER A 219 -22.63 -19.74 -5.36
CA SER A 219 -21.95 -18.90 -4.38
C SER A 219 -20.91 -19.70 -3.59
N ALA A 220 -19.66 -19.22 -3.56
CA ALA A 220 -18.58 -19.78 -2.76
C ALA A 220 -17.53 -18.74 -2.37
N ILE A 221 -16.86 -18.95 -1.24
CA ILE A 221 -15.66 -18.21 -0.84
C ILE A 221 -14.55 -19.23 -0.61
N PHE A 222 -13.38 -18.98 -1.21
CA PHE A 222 -12.22 -19.84 -1.05
C PHE A 222 -11.24 -19.22 -0.04
N TYR A 223 -10.96 -19.93 1.05
CA TYR A 223 -10.05 -19.48 2.10
C TYR A 223 -8.65 -20.07 1.92
N GLU A 224 -7.62 -19.27 2.16
CA GLU A 224 -6.22 -19.72 2.13
C GLU A 224 -5.72 -20.20 3.49
N ASN A 225 -6.36 -19.75 4.58
CA ASN A 225 -5.95 -20.04 5.96
C ASN A 225 -7.14 -20.10 6.94
N ASP A 226 -6.88 -20.59 8.15
CA ASP A 226 -7.91 -20.77 9.18
C ASP A 226 -8.54 -19.46 9.68
N ASP A 227 -7.81 -18.34 9.62
CA ASP A 227 -8.34 -17.07 10.09
C ASP A 227 -9.36 -16.48 9.11
N GLU A 228 -9.10 -16.59 7.81
CA GLU A 228 -10.10 -16.30 6.76
C GLU A 228 -11.34 -17.17 6.92
N LYS A 229 -11.16 -18.48 7.14
CA LYS A 229 -12.27 -19.41 7.37
C LYS A 229 -13.13 -18.99 8.57
N LYS A 230 -12.52 -18.60 9.69
CA LYS A 230 -13.22 -18.10 10.88
C LYS A 230 -13.98 -16.81 10.57
N ILE A 231 -13.38 -15.87 9.84
CA ILE A 231 -14.02 -14.60 9.44
C ILE A 231 -15.26 -14.88 8.59
N ILE A 232 -15.16 -15.78 7.59
CA ILE A 232 -16.29 -16.14 6.73
C ILE A 232 -17.43 -16.72 7.57
N HIS A 233 -17.16 -17.71 8.42
CA HIS A 233 -18.20 -18.31 9.27
C HIS A 233 -18.85 -17.30 10.22
N LYS A 234 -18.05 -16.44 10.85
CA LYS A 234 -18.56 -15.33 11.69
C LYS A 234 -19.56 -14.47 10.93
N LEU A 235 -19.25 -14.09 9.69
CA LEU A 235 -20.13 -13.24 8.88
C LEU A 235 -21.39 -13.98 8.40
N ILE A 236 -21.26 -15.27 8.06
CA ILE A 236 -22.40 -16.14 7.75
C ILE A 236 -23.35 -16.22 8.96
N ASP A 237 -22.83 -16.42 10.16
CA ASP A 237 -23.64 -16.52 11.38
C ASP A 237 -24.36 -15.19 11.69
N ILE A 238 -23.70 -14.06 11.45
CA ILE A 238 -24.35 -12.74 11.54
C ILE A 238 -25.51 -12.63 10.55
N LEU A 239 -25.34 -13.05 9.29
CA LEU A 239 -26.42 -13.00 8.31
C LEU A 239 -27.57 -13.97 8.66
N LYS A 240 -27.26 -15.16 9.17
CA LYS A 240 -28.28 -16.12 9.66
C LYS A 240 -29.11 -15.54 10.80
N THR A 241 -28.48 -14.86 11.76
CA THR A 241 -29.23 -14.19 12.84
C THR A 241 -30.11 -13.04 12.35
N LYS A 242 -29.78 -12.43 11.20
CA LYS A 242 -30.63 -11.46 10.48
C LYS A 242 -31.72 -12.10 9.60
N GLY A 243 -31.83 -13.43 9.57
CA GLY A 243 -32.86 -14.17 8.84
C GLY A 243 -32.50 -14.56 7.40
N TYR A 244 -31.23 -14.47 7.00
CA TYR A 244 -30.79 -14.94 5.68
C TYR A 244 -30.41 -16.43 5.72
N GLU A 245 -30.94 -17.21 4.77
CA GLU A 245 -30.56 -18.61 4.56
C GLU A 245 -29.35 -18.70 3.64
N ILE A 246 -28.16 -18.49 4.20
CA ILE A 246 -26.91 -18.46 3.42
C ILE A 246 -26.53 -19.85 2.92
N VAL A 247 -26.42 -19.99 1.59
CA VAL A 247 -26.03 -21.23 0.89
C VAL A 247 -24.60 -21.19 0.33
N THR A 248 -23.92 -20.05 0.46
CA THR A 248 -22.52 -19.85 0.08
C THR A 248 -21.62 -20.95 0.65
N LYS A 249 -20.90 -21.64 -0.22
CA LYS A 249 -19.92 -22.67 0.15
C LYS A 249 -18.65 -22.02 0.72
N VAL A 250 -18.06 -22.65 1.75
CA VAL A 250 -16.77 -22.23 2.33
C VAL A 250 -15.74 -23.31 2.03
N LEU A 251 -14.89 -23.08 1.04
CA LEU A 251 -14.00 -24.09 0.44
C LEU A 251 -12.53 -23.70 0.65
N PRO A 252 -11.60 -24.64 0.82
CA PRO A 252 -10.17 -24.31 0.78
C PRO A 252 -9.78 -23.86 -0.63
N ALA A 253 -8.94 -22.84 -0.74
CA ALA A 253 -8.40 -22.40 -2.02
C ALA A 253 -7.58 -23.51 -2.68
N CYS A 254 -7.75 -23.65 -4.00
CA CYS A 254 -6.97 -24.56 -4.84
C CYS A 254 -6.43 -23.79 -6.05
N THR A 255 -6.04 -24.48 -7.12
CA THR A 255 -5.48 -23.81 -8.30
C THR A 255 -6.52 -22.89 -8.96
N PHE A 256 -6.19 -21.60 -9.03
CA PHE A 256 -6.92 -20.60 -9.81
C PHE A 256 -6.47 -20.66 -11.28
N TRP A 257 -7.42 -20.79 -12.19
CA TRP A 257 -7.19 -20.74 -13.63
C TRP A 257 -7.73 -19.44 -14.17
N LYS A 258 -6.85 -18.50 -14.56
CA LYS A 258 -7.27 -17.24 -15.19
C LYS A 258 -8.11 -17.52 -16.43
N ALA A 259 -9.26 -16.87 -16.55
CA ALA A 259 -10.11 -16.95 -17.73
C ALA A 259 -9.49 -16.19 -18.92
N GLU A 260 -10.01 -16.44 -20.11
CA GLU A 260 -9.54 -15.83 -21.35
C GLU A 260 -9.62 -14.29 -21.29
N GLU A 261 -8.72 -13.61 -22.03
CA GLU A 261 -8.60 -12.14 -21.98
C GLU A 261 -9.87 -11.37 -22.37
N TYR A 262 -10.78 -11.99 -23.13
CA TYR A 262 -12.05 -11.38 -23.51
C TYR A 262 -13.08 -11.38 -22.37
N HIS A 263 -12.87 -12.18 -21.31
CA HIS A 263 -13.70 -12.16 -20.10
C HIS A 263 -13.27 -11.09 -19.11
N GLN A 264 -12.02 -10.65 -19.13
CA GLN A 264 -11.49 -9.67 -18.19
C GLN A 264 -12.04 -8.28 -18.50
N ASP A 265 -12.32 -7.47 -17.47
CA ASP A 265 -12.85 -6.10 -17.54
C ASP A 265 -14.09 -5.99 -18.45
N TYR A 266 -14.94 -7.03 -18.50
CA TYR A 266 -15.96 -7.15 -19.55
C TYR A 266 -16.93 -5.95 -19.56
N TYR A 267 -17.46 -5.58 -18.41
CA TYR A 267 -18.41 -4.46 -18.29
C TYR A 267 -17.76 -3.10 -18.56
N ASP A 268 -16.51 -2.91 -18.14
CA ASP A 268 -15.74 -1.70 -18.41
C ASP A 268 -15.46 -1.53 -19.91
N LYS A 269 -14.99 -2.61 -20.57
CA LYS A 269 -14.77 -2.64 -22.03
C LYS A 269 -16.05 -2.39 -22.81
N LYS A 270 -17.19 -2.89 -22.33
CA LYS A 270 -18.52 -2.71 -22.97
C LYS A 270 -19.22 -1.41 -22.55
N LYS A 271 -18.73 -0.68 -21.54
CA LYS A 271 -19.36 0.49 -20.93
C LYS A 271 -20.80 0.20 -20.49
N GLN A 272 -21.00 -0.96 -19.88
CA GLN A 272 -22.29 -1.42 -19.37
C GLN A 272 -22.24 -1.64 -17.86
N GLN A 273 -23.38 -1.90 -17.23
CA GLN A 273 -23.46 -2.24 -15.82
C GLN A 273 -23.87 -3.72 -15.67
N PRO A 274 -23.48 -4.39 -14.57
CA PRO A 274 -23.93 -5.74 -14.28
C PRO A 274 -25.46 -5.86 -14.24
N TYR A 275 -26.01 -6.88 -14.90
CA TYR A 275 -27.46 -7.13 -14.87
C TYR A 275 -27.89 -8.06 -13.72
N CYS A 276 -27.01 -8.97 -13.28
CA CYS A 276 -27.30 -9.99 -12.26
C CYS A 276 -26.71 -9.69 -10.87
N HIS A 277 -25.96 -8.60 -10.74
CA HIS A 277 -25.32 -8.16 -9.49
C HIS A 277 -25.77 -6.74 -9.13
N VAL A 278 -26.28 -6.59 -7.91
CA VAL A 278 -26.74 -5.31 -7.37
C VAL A 278 -26.26 -5.21 -5.94
N TYR A 279 -25.61 -4.08 -5.60
CA TYR A 279 -25.22 -3.81 -4.23
C TYR A 279 -26.44 -3.59 -3.34
N LYS A 280 -26.55 -4.39 -2.28
CA LYS A 280 -27.54 -4.26 -1.22
C LYS A 280 -26.84 -4.45 0.13
N LYS A 281 -26.80 -3.38 0.92
CA LYS A 281 -26.22 -3.39 2.27
C LYS A 281 -26.90 -4.44 3.17
N LYS A 282 -26.10 -5.29 3.80
CA LYS A 282 -26.54 -6.39 4.69
C LYS A 282 -25.89 -6.33 6.07
N PHE A 283 -24.73 -5.69 6.22
CA PHE A 283 -24.02 -5.57 7.50
C PHE A 283 -24.31 -4.26 8.24
#